data_AF-A0A9N8EM40-F1
#
_entry.id   AF-A0A9N8EM40-F1
#
_cell.length_a   1.000
_cell.length_b   1.000
_cell.length_c   1.000
_cell.angle_alpha   90.00
_cell.angle_beta   90.00
_cell.angle_gamma   90.00
#
_symmetry.space_group_name_H-M   'P 1'
#
loop_
_entity.id
_entity.type
_entity.pdbx_description
1 polymer ?
#
loop_
_entity_poly.entity_id
_entity_poly.type
_entity_poly.pdbx_seq_one_letter_code
_entity_poly.pdbx_strand_id
1 'polypeptide(L)'
;MESVNIGMFHSTSPGGITSHDHATAMFALLMSVAAGHLKEYEGDPMSQVFFPIFDSFTENRKPVAVMIAWVHWLSYFQDVLPSSMDGVLVVLGNSCTGNFTYEINGPEAVPLGAGDLHDPAYDSFRRSASFASVDSIADGTKYGIPLNSDHCLITMDIYPSSEFEESYQTSMPIYLTIAVAAIFVFTVVMFILYDRLVERRQALVLMKAEQSTAIVTSLFPEQVRDRLMEQQPSSGNNGKRTSSGFLDTFDGDQDDDVDMDPIADLFPHCTVLFADISGFTAWSSTRDPAQVFILLQTVYQAFDRVAKRRKVFKVETIGDSYVAVTGLPEPQAAHAVIMARFAEECNCKMNELMPRLESRLGPDTAEVSCTLEFASPQC
;
A
#
# COMPACT_ATOMS: atom_id res chain seq x y z
N MET A 1 77.58 -6.39 12.75
CA MET A 1 77.57 -6.84 11.34
C MET A 1 77.14 -8.32 11.23
N GLU A 2 76.47 -8.87 12.24
CA GLU A 2 75.98 -10.27 12.27
C GLU A 2 74.47 -10.36 12.00
N SER A 3 73.83 -9.20 11.76
CA SER A 3 72.40 -9.06 11.48
C SER A 3 72.16 -8.60 10.05
N VAL A 4 70.99 -8.93 9.51
CA VAL A 4 70.53 -8.38 8.23
C VAL A 4 70.13 -6.93 8.44
N ASN A 5 70.63 -6.04 7.59
CA ASN A 5 70.34 -4.61 7.67
C ASN A 5 69.62 -4.16 6.41
N ILE A 6 68.53 -3.43 6.59
CA ILE A 6 67.83 -2.78 5.49
C ILE A 6 68.25 -1.32 5.48
N GLY A 7 68.75 -0.87 4.34
CA GLY A 7 69.27 0.46 4.13
C GLY A 7 68.18 1.51 3.95
N MET A 8 68.63 2.76 3.92
CA MET A 8 67.81 3.93 3.65
C MET A 8 67.22 3.93 2.24
N PHE A 9 66.32 4.86 1.96
CA PHE A 9 65.86 5.09 0.59
C PHE A 9 66.95 5.79 -0.24
N HIS A 10 67.28 5.19 -1.37
CA HIS A 10 68.14 5.76 -2.39
C HIS A 10 67.28 6.12 -3.60
N SER A 11 67.21 7.41 -3.93
CA SER A 11 66.62 7.91 -5.16
C SER A 11 67.62 8.81 -5.88
N THR A 12 67.49 8.88 -7.20
CA THR A 12 68.28 9.77 -8.06
C THR A 12 67.43 10.27 -9.22
N SER A 13 67.97 11.17 -10.06
CA SER A 13 67.26 11.68 -11.23
C SER A 13 66.86 10.54 -12.18
N PRO A 14 65.69 10.63 -12.81
CA PRO A 14 65.27 9.68 -13.83
C PRO A 14 66.28 9.59 -14.99
N GLY A 15 66.39 8.41 -15.61
CA GLY A 15 67.22 8.22 -16.80
C GLY A 15 67.53 6.76 -17.13
N GLY A 16 68.23 6.56 -18.24
CA GLY A 16 68.59 5.24 -18.75
C GLY A 16 70.01 4.78 -18.37
N ILE A 17 70.40 3.62 -18.92
CA ILE A 17 71.72 2.99 -18.71
C ILE A 17 72.92 3.84 -19.20
N THR A 18 72.67 4.85 -20.04
CA THR A 18 73.69 5.77 -20.58
C THR A 18 73.72 7.12 -19.86
N SER A 19 72.97 7.27 -18.77
CA SER A 19 72.94 8.50 -17.98
C SER A 19 74.33 8.84 -17.41
N HIS A 20 74.59 10.15 -17.28
CA HIS A 20 75.85 10.64 -16.70
C HIS A 20 75.96 10.37 -15.19
N ASP A 21 74.82 10.23 -14.50
CA ASP A 21 74.81 9.82 -13.11
C ASP A 21 74.99 8.30 -13.00
N HIS A 22 76.05 7.90 -12.29
CA HIS A 22 76.39 6.50 -12.12
C HIS A 22 75.31 5.72 -11.34
N ALA A 23 74.61 6.37 -10.41
CA ALA A 23 73.53 5.72 -9.66
C ALA A 23 72.32 5.45 -10.57
N THR A 24 71.87 6.44 -11.36
CA THR A 24 70.79 6.28 -12.34
C THR A 24 71.11 5.17 -13.35
N ALA A 25 72.33 5.17 -13.89
CA ALA A 25 72.76 4.16 -14.86
C ALA A 25 72.73 2.74 -14.28
N MET A 26 73.17 2.59 -13.02
CA MET A 26 73.14 1.31 -12.30
C MET A 26 71.71 0.84 -12.03
N PHE A 27 70.81 1.73 -11.59
CA PHE A 27 69.41 1.41 -11.34
C PHE A 27 68.66 1.00 -12.61
N ALA A 28 68.83 1.77 -13.68
CA ALA A 28 68.27 1.44 -14.99
C ALA A 28 68.82 0.08 -15.50
N LEU A 29 70.10 -0.23 -15.26
CA LEU A 29 70.69 -1.51 -15.65
C LEU A 29 70.08 -2.67 -14.86
N LEU A 30 69.97 -2.56 -13.52
CA LEU A 30 69.37 -3.59 -12.68
C LEU A 30 67.93 -3.89 -13.09
N MET A 31 67.13 -2.84 -13.32
CA MET A 31 65.76 -3.00 -13.79
C MET A 31 65.69 -3.62 -15.19
N SER A 32 66.57 -3.18 -16.11
CA SER A 32 66.59 -3.73 -17.47
C SER A 32 66.95 -5.21 -17.49
N VAL A 33 67.88 -5.63 -16.63
CA VAL A 33 68.27 -7.05 -16.49
C VAL A 33 67.11 -7.86 -15.91
N ALA A 34 66.43 -7.36 -14.89
CA ALA A 34 65.28 -8.03 -14.29
C ALA A 34 64.10 -8.16 -15.27
N ALA A 35 63.85 -7.13 -16.08
CA ALA A 35 62.75 -7.09 -17.04
C ALA A 35 63.05 -7.80 -18.37
N GLY A 36 64.32 -8.12 -18.65
CA GLY A 36 64.76 -8.73 -19.91
C GLY A 36 64.73 -7.79 -21.12
N HIS A 37 64.49 -6.50 -20.91
CA HIS A 37 64.47 -5.45 -21.94
C HIS A 37 64.94 -4.12 -21.35
N LEU A 38 65.32 -3.18 -22.21
CA LEU A 38 65.76 -1.84 -21.78
C LEU A 38 64.61 -1.11 -21.07
N LYS A 39 64.83 -0.76 -19.80
CA LYS A 39 63.91 0.00 -18.96
C LYS A 39 64.63 1.19 -18.35
N GLU A 40 63.99 2.36 -18.42
CA GLU A 40 64.49 3.58 -17.79
C GLU A 40 64.09 3.62 -16.31
N TYR A 41 64.90 4.29 -15.51
CA TYR A 41 64.62 4.53 -14.10
C TYR A 41 63.84 5.83 -13.93
N GLU A 42 62.75 5.80 -13.16
CA GLU A 42 61.79 6.90 -13.04
C GLU A 42 61.99 7.75 -11.77
N GLY A 43 63.02 7.47 -10.97
CA GLY A 43 63.34 8.27 -9.79
C GLY A 43 62.67 7.80 -8.49
N ASP A 44 62.03 6.63 -8.49
CA ASP A 44 61.40 6.04 -7.32
C ASP A 44 62.43 5.43 -6.34
N PRO A 45 62.17 5.43 -5.02
CA PRO A 45 63.16 4.97 -4.05
C PRO A 45 63.47 3.48 -4.18
N MET A 46 64.75 3.14 -4.00
CA MET A 46 65.22 1.77 -3.82
C MET A 46 65.90 1.61 -2.45
N SER A 47 65.82 0.42 -1.87
CA SER A 47 66.50 0.09 -0.62
C SER A 47 67.53 -1.01 -0.83
N GLN A 48 68.70 -0.88 -0.20
CA GLN A 48 69.69 -1.95 -0.16
C GLN A 48 69.39 -2.88 1.02
N VAL A 49 69.57 -4.18 0.85
CA VAL A 49 69.53 -5.15 1.95
C VAL A 49 70.90 -5.81 2.04
N PHE A 50 71.51 -5.70 3.22
CA PHE A 50 72.82 -6.25 3.51
C PHE A 50 72.67 -7.58 4.25
N PHE A 51 73.05 -8.66 3.58
CA PHE A 51 73.07 -10.01 4.12
C PHE A 51 74.51 -10.40 4.49
N PRO A 52 74.82 -10.62 5.77
CA PRO A 52 76.13 -11.14 6.16
C PRO A 52 76.29 -12.59 5.70
N ILE A 53 77.41 -12.89 5.06
CA ILE A 53 77.83 -14.24 4.68
C ILE A 53 78.83 -14.73 5.72
N PHE A 54 78.54 -15.90 6.28
CA PHE A 54 79.35 -16.53 7.32
C PHE A 54 80.26 -17.62 6.74
N ASP A 55 81.39 -17.87 7.42
CA ASP A 55 82.35 -18.93 7.06
C ASP A 55 81.80 -20.36 7.26
N SER A 56 80.82 -20.52 8.16
CA SER A 56 80.24 -21.80 8.53
C SER A 56 78.80 -21.65 9.04
N PHE A 57 78.07 -22.78 9.08
CA PHE A 57 76.71 -22.86 9.63
C PHE A 57 76.69 -23.25 11.12
N THR A 58 77.76 -22.94 11.86
CA THR A 58 77.89 -23.28 13.30
C THR A 58 77.64 -22.06 14.19
N GLU A 59 77.37 -22.25 15.49
CA GLU A 59 77.06 -21.14 16.41
C GLU A 59 78.22 -20.14 16.59
N ASN A 60 79.48 -20.57 16.41
CA ASN A 60 80.67 -19.73 16.53
C ASN A 60 81.19 -19.21 15.17
N ARG A 61 80.29 -19.04 14.20
CA ARG A 61 80.60 -18.56 12.86
C ARG A 61 81.07 -17.10 12.85
N LYS A 62 81.86 -16.74 11.84
CA LYS A 62 82.35 -15.36 11.65
C LYS A 62 81.89 -14.80 10.30
N PRO A 63 81.50 -13.52 10.23
CA PRO A 63 81.17 -12.88 8.96
C PRO A 63 82.43 -12.73 8.11
N VAL A 64 82.40 -13.25 6.89
CA VAL A 64 83.52 -13.23 5.93
C VAL A 64 83.23 -12.39 4.68
N ALA A 65 81.96 -12.18 4.35
CA ALA A 65 81.54 -11.35 3.24
C ALA A 65 80.16 -10.74 3.49
N VAL A 66 79.73 -9.82 2.63
CA VAL A 66 78.40 -9.22 2.65
C VAL A 66 77.82 -9.33 1.26
N MET A 67 76.62 -9.91 1.15
CA MET A 67 75.80 -9.86 -0.05
C MET A 67 74.90 -8.63 0.03
N ILE A 68 74.85 -7.86 -1.04
CA ILE A 68 73.98 -6.69 -1.16
C ILE A 68 72.90 -7.03 -2.18
N ALA A 69 71.64 -6.91 -1.75
CA ALA A 69 70.47 -7.00 -2.62
C ALA A 69 69.81 -5.62 -2.73
N TRP A 70 69.09 -5.38 -3.83
CA TRP A 70 68.30 -4.17 -4.02
C TRP A 70 66.82 -4.51 -4.03
N VAL A 71 66.04 -3.77 -3.27
CA VAL A 71 64.58 -3.81 -3.27
C VAL A 71 64.09 -2.58 -4.03
N HIS A 72 63.44 -2.85 -5.16
CA HIS A 72 62.76 -1.83 -5.96
C HIS A 72 61.29 -1.78 -5.53
N TRP A 73 60.92 -0.73 -4.80
CA TRP A 73 59.61 -0.64 -4.16
C TRP A 73 58.46 -0.50 -5.16
N LEU A 74 58.68 0.18 -6.28
CA LEU A 74 57.68 0.27 -7.34
C LEU A 74 57.30 -1.13 -7.88
N SER A 75 58.29 -2.00 -8.15
CA SER A 75 58.02 -3.38 -8.56
C SER A 75 57.46 -4.26 -7.43
N TYR A 76 57.72 -3.94 -6.16
CA TYR A 76 57.13 -4.66 -5.04
C TYR A 76 55.61 -4.42 -4.93
N PHE A 77 55.14 -3.24 -5.33
CA PHE A 77 53.71 -2.88 -5.31
C PHE A 77 52.95 -3.20 -6.60
N GLN A 78 53.65 -3.67 -7.64
CA GLN A 78 53.01 -4.14 -8.88
C GLN A 78 52.26 -5.46 -8.65
N ASP A 79 51.12 -5.62 -9.31
CA ASP A 79 50.25 -6.81 -9.25
C ASP A 79 49.78 -7.20 -7.84
N VAL A 80 49.79 -6.26 -6.88
CA VAL A 80 49.35 -6.51 -5.50
C VAL A 80 47.82 -6.47 -5.37
N LEU A 81 47.14 -5.58 -6.09
CA LEU A 81 45.69 -5.44 -6.05
C LEU A 81 45.02 -6.00 -7.32
N PRO A 82 43.79 -6.56 -7.20
CA PRO A 82 43.03 -6.97 -8.36
C PRO A 82 42.61 -5.76 -9.20
N SER A 83 42.38 -5.95 -10.49
CA SER A 83 41.96 -4.89 -11.44
C SER A 83 40.57 -4.27 -11.18
N SER A 84 39.91 -4.63 -10.08
CA SER A 84 38.62 -4.09 -9.66
C SER A 84 38.75 -3.11 -8.51
N MET A 85 39.97 -2.80 -8.07
CA MET A 85 40.25 -1.98 -6.91
C MET A 85 41.29 -0.93 -7.27
N ASP A 86 40.87 0.33 -7.25
CA ASP A 86 41.71 1.48 -7.58
C ASP A 86 41.69 2.49 -6.43
N GLY A 87 42.71 3.34 -6.36
CA GLY A 87 42.75 4.42 -5.38
C GLY A 87 43.27 4.02 -4.00
N VAL A 88 44.24 3.12 -3.91
CA VAL A 88 44.89 2.80 -2.63
C VAL A 88 46.22 3.53 -2.52
N LEU A 89 46.34 4.44 -1.55
CA LEU A 89 47.59 5.14 -1.29
C LEU A 89 48.45 4.35 -0.30
N VAL A 90 49.71 4.18 -0.63
CA VAL A 90 50.72 3.55 0.23
C VAL A 90 51.83 4.54 0.50
N VAL A 91 51.92 4.97 1.76
CA VAL A 91 52.97 5.83 2.28
C VAL A 91 54.05 4.94 2.87
N LEU A 92 55.14 4.82 2.12
CA LEU A 92 56.32 4.06 2.51
C LEU A 92 57.23 4.96 3.37
N GLY A 93 57.24 4.70 4.67
CA GLY A 93 58.07 5.42 5.64
C GLY A 93 59.39 4.73 5.90
N ASN A 94 60.46 5.51 6.01
CA ASN A 94 61.75 5.06 6.53
C ASN A 94 62.26 6.02 7.59
N SER A 95 62.61 5.50 8.76
CA SER A 95 63.03 6.32 9.90
C SER A 95 64.32 7.14 9.65
N CYS A 96 65.09 6.82 8.61
CA CYS A 96 66.35 7.50 8.26
C CYS A 96 66.19 8.55 7.15
N THR A 97 65.31 8.34 6.17
CA THR A 97 65.18 9.19 4.97
C THR A 97 63.86 9.92 4.84
N GLY A 98 62.87 9.58 5.67
CA GLY A 98 61.51 10.10 5.55
C GLY A 98 60.61 9.20 4.73
N ASN A 99 59.50 9.76 4.25
CA ASN A 99 58.41 9.03 3.62
C ASN A 99 58.42 9.20 2.10
N PHE A 100 57.84 8.26 1.38
CA PHE A 100 57.55 8.34 -0.05
C PHE A 100 56.18 7.73 -0.31
N THR A 101 55.38 8.37 -1.17
CA THR A 101 54.00 7.95 -1.41
C THR A 101 53.85 7.32 -2.80
N TYR A 102 53.14 6.19 -2.83
CA TYR A 102 52.68 5.49 -4.02
C TYR A 102 51.17 5.48 -4.07
N GLU A 103 50.61 5.47 -5.28
CA GLU A 103 49.21 5.19 -5.54
C GLU A 103 49.11 3.86 -6.30
N ILE A 104 48.28 2.95 -5.81
CA ILE A 104 48.09 1.61 -6.39
C ILE A 104 46.68 1.56 -6.97
N ASN A 105 46.63 1.37 -8.30
CA ASN A 105 45.43 1.29 -9.11
C ASN A 105 45.39 -0.10 -9.77
N GLY A 106 44.73 -1.04 -9.11
CA GLY A 106 44.71 -2.44 -9.49
C GLY A 106 46.11 -3.04 -9.62
N PRO A 107 46.50 -3.55 -10.81
CA PRO A 107 47.83 -4.14 -11.00
C PRO A 107 48.95 -3.09 -11.12
N GLU A 108 48.61 -1.81 -11.36
CA GLU A 108 49.59 -0.76 -11.60
C GLU A 108 49.87 0.05 -10.33
N ALA A 109 51.15 0.26 -10.03
CA ALA A 109 51.59 1.15 -8.97
C ALA A 109 52.25 2.39 -9.61
N VAL A 110 51.89 3.57 -9.13
CA VAL A 110 52.36 4.87 -9.64
C VAL A 110 53.08 5.61 -8.51
N PRO A 111 54.31 6.09 -8.72
CA PRO A 111 55.01 6.89 -7.72
C PRO A 111 54.47 8.34 -7.72
N LEU A 112 53.95 8.80 -6.57
CA LEU A 112 53.45 10.18 -6.43
C LEU A 112 54.57 11.15 -6.03
N GLY A 113 55.51 10.72 -5.20
CA GLY A 113 56.68 11.50 -4.83
C GLY A 113 57.11 11.39 -3.37
N ALA A 114 58.11 12.18 -3.01
CA ALA A 114 58.66 12.22 -1.66
C ALA A 114 57.73 12.95 -0.68
N GLY A 115 57.69 12.45 0.55
CA GLY A 115 56.81 12.91 1.61
C GLY A 115 55.57 12.03 1.75
N ASP A 116 54.78 12.40 2.76
CA ASP A 116 53.47 11.84 2.97
C ASP A 116 52.43 12.69 2.22
N LEU A 117 51.87 12.14 1.13
CA LEU A 117 50.96 12.83 0.22
C LEU A 117 49.52 12.32 0.32
N HIS A 118 49.18 11.57 1.38
CA HIS A 118 47.80 11.16 1.60
C HIS A 118 46.89 12.35 1.92
N ASP A 119 45.60 12.20 1.64
CA ASP A 119 44.59 13.17 2.05
C ASP A 119 44.29 13.02 3.55
N PRO A 120 44.50 14.08 4.37
CA PRO A 120 44.26 14.04 5.81
C PRO A 120 42.81 13.71 6.21
N ALA A 121 41.85 13.84 5.29
CA ALA A 121 40.47 13.43 5.53
C ALA A 121 40.37 11.93 5.89
N TYR A 122 41.31 11.11 5.41
CA TYR A 122 41.31 9.66 5.61
C TYR A 122 42.28 9.17 6.69
N ASP A 123 42.84 10.07 7.53
CA ASP A 123 43.71 9.72 8.68
C ASP A 123 43.13 8.58 9.54
N SER A 124 41.82 8.61 9.74
CA SER A 124 41.10 7.64 10.58
C SER A 124 41.08 6.21 10.00
N PHE A 125 41.33 6.06 8.70
CA PHE A 125 41.34 4.78 7.99
C PHE A 125 42.73 4.18 7.82
N ARG A 126 43.77 4.84 8.36
CA ARG A 126 45.17 4.38 8.29
C ARG A 126 45.32 2.92 8.72
N ARG A 127 46.00 2.14 7.87
CA ARG A 127 46.47 0.79 8.21
C ARG A 127 47.99 0.71 8.09
N SER A 128 48.66 0.38 9.18
CA SER A 128 50.11 0.30 9.22
C SER A 128 50.60 -1.15 9.20
N ALA A 129 51.62 -1.43 8.40
CA ALA A 129 52.38 -2.66 8.41
C ALA A 129 53.88 -2.34 8.47
N SER A 130 54.70 -3.26 8.99
CA SER A 130 56.16 -3.16 8.91
C SER A 130 56.70 -4.22 7.97
N PHE A 131 57.64 -3.82 7.11
CA PHE A 131 58.32 -4.74 6.19
C PHE A 131 59.15 -5.81 6.93
N ALA A 132 59.65 -5.47 8.12
CA ALA A 132 60.57 -6.26 8.91
C ALA A 132 59.89 -6.93 10.13
N SER A 133 58.67 -7.46 9.98
CA SER A 133 57.97 -8.14 11.08
C SER A 133 58.52 -9.53 11.45
N VAL A 134 59.67 -9.92 10.87
CA VAL A 134 60.34 -11.19 11.09
C VAL A 134 61.61 -10.94 11.92
N ASP A 135 61.68 -11.53 13.12
CA ASP A 135 62.82 -11.35 14.04
C ASP A 135 64.14 -11.93 13.48
N SER A 136 64.05 -12.95 12.63
CA SER A 136 65.21 -13.64 12.05
C SER A 136 64.94 -14.28 10.70
N ILE A 137 65.89 -14.21 9.77
CA ILE A 137 65.83 -14.93 8.49
C ILE A 137 66.41 -16.32 8.65
N ALA A 138 65.67 -17.35 8.22
CA ALA A 138 66.13 -18.73 8.24
C ALA A 138 67.34 -18.92 7.31
N ASP A 139 68.42 -19.44 7.85
CA ASP A 139 69.70 -19.68 7.15
C ASP A 139 70.22 -21.12 7.34
N GLY A 140 69.37 -22.01 7.86
CA GLY A 140 69.71 -23.39 8.19
C GLY A 140 70.27 -23.59 9.59
N THR A 141 70.51 -22.53 10.36
CA THR A 141 70.86 -22.61 11.79
C THR A 141 69.60 -22.60 12.67
N LYS A 142 69.75 -22.96 13.95
CA LYS A 142 68.64 -23.02 14.92
C LYS A 142 67.97 -21.67 15.17
N TYR A 143 68.72 -20.57 15.05
CA TYR A 143 68.28 -19.22 15.42
C TYR A 143 68.16 -18.24 14.24
N GLY A 144 68.60 -18.64 13.04
CA GLY A 144 68.60 -17.77 11.86
C GLY A 144 69.60 -16.62 11.95
N ILE A 145 69.51 -15.70 11.00
CA ILE A 145 70.22 -14.43 11.01
C ILE A 145 69.25 -13.38 11.57
N PRO A 146 69.55 -12.74 12.71
CA PRO A 146 68.66 -11.72 13.28
C PRO A 146 68.53 -10.54 12.32
N LEU A 147 67.33 -9.96 12.22
CA LEU A 147 67.18 -8.66 11.60
C LEU A 147 67.66 -7.57 12.57
N ASN A 148 68.33 -6.56 12.03
CA ASN A 148 68.65 -5.38 12.82
C ASN A 148 67.42 -4.50 12.96
N SER A 149 66.71 -4.62 14.08
CA SER A 149 65.53 -3.81 14.39
C SER A 149 65.84 -2.32 14.60
N ASP A 150 67.10 -1.99 14.88
CA ASP A 150 67.49 -0.65 15.33
C ASP A 150 67.96 0.24 14.17
N HIS A 151 68.08 -0.31 12.95
CA HIS A 151 68.58 0.40 11.78
C HIS A 151 67.49 0.58 10.71
N CYS A 152 67.14 1.85 10.45
CA CYS A 152 66.27 2.31 9.36
C CYS A 152 65.00 1.46 9.14
N LEU A 153 64.08 1.50 10.12
CA LEU A 153 62.80 0.80 10.08
C LEU A 153 61.97 1.26 8.88
N ILE A 154 61.43 0.29 8.14
CA ILE A 154 60.52 0.54 7.02
C ILE A 154 59.09 0.21 7.44
N THR A 155 58.23 1.21 7.34
CA THR A 155 56.80 1.13 7.62
C THR A 155 56.01 1.41 6.34
N MET A 156 54.90 0.71 6.17
CA MET A 156 53.95 0.94 5.08
C MET A 156 52.63 1.36 5.72
N ASP A 157 52.24 2.60 5.48
CA ASP A 157 50.94 3.12 5.90
C ASP A 157 50.02 3.17 4.69
N ILE A 158 48.88 2.51 4.79
CA ILE A 158 47.92 2.36 3.71
C ILE A 158 46.70 3.22 4.03
N TYR A 159 46.28 4.02 3.05
CA TYR A 159 45.13 4.92 3.12
C TYR A 159 44.22 4.71 1.90
N PRO A 160 42.89 4.82 2.06
CA PRO A 160 41.99 4.95 0.91
C PRO A 160 42.11 6.33 0.26
N SER A 161 41.94 6.41 -1.05
CA SER A 161 41.78 7.67 -1.78
C SER A 161 40.32 8.09 -1.89
N SER A 162 40.07 9.32 -2.36
CA SER A 162 38.73 9.77 -2.71
C SER A 162 38.09 8.96 -3.84
N GLU A 163 38.89 8.51 -4.80
CA GLU A 163 38.42 7.63 -5.88
C GLU A 163 38.00 6.26 -5.35
N PHE A 164 38.76 5.73 -4.38
CA PHE A 164 38.37 4.51 -3.67
C PHE A 164 37.05 4.72 -2.93
N GLU A 165 36.83 5.83 -2.23
CA GLU A 165 35.55 6.12 -1.56
C GLU A 165 34.37 6.19 -2.55
N GLU A 166 34.53 6.88 -3.68
CA GLU A 166 33.49 7.00 -4.70
C GLU A 166 33.06 5.63 -5.25
N SER A 167 33.98 4.67 -5.36
CA SER A 167 33.66 3.30 -5.79
C SER A 167 32.71 2.57 -4.81
N TYR A 168 32.71 2.94 -3.53
CA TYR A 168 31.86 2.34 -2.49
C TYR A 168 30.64 3.19 -2.11
N GLN A 169 30.62 4.49 -2.44
CA GLN A 169 29.44 5.34 -2.28
C GLN A 169 28.35 4.97 -3.30
N THR A 170 27.65 3.87 -3.03
CA THR A 170 26.51 3.45 -3.84
C THR A 170 25.29 4.33 -3.55
N SER A 171 24.57 4.75 -4.59
CA SER A 171 23.29 5.47 -4.49
C SER A 171 22.10 4.56 -4.11
N MET A 172 22.37 3.29 -3.78
CA MET A 172 21.40 2.31 -3.31
C MET A 172 20.49 2.79 -2.16
N PRO A 173 20.98 3.44 -1.08
CA PRO A 173 20.11 3.89 0.00
C PRO A 173 19.13 4.97 -0.49
N ILE A 174 19.50 5.81 -1.46
CA ILE A 174 18.60 6.82 -2.03
C ILE A 174 17.45 6.13 -2.79
N TYR A 175 17.74 5.15 -3.64
CA TYR A 175 16.70 4.40 -4.35
C TYR A 175 15.77 3.65 -3.38
N LEU A 176 16.32 3.04 -2.32
CA LEU A 176 15.53 2.37 -1.29
C LEU A 176 14.62 3.35 -0.53
N THR A 177 15.14 4.52 -0.15
CA THR A 177 14.31 5.55 0.54
C THR A 177 13.19 6.08 -0.35
N ILE A 178 13.45 6.29 -1.64
CA ILE A 178 12.42 6.69 -2.62
C ILE A 178 11.35 5.59 -2.76
N ALA A 179 11.75 4.32 -2.85
CA ALA A 179 10.81 3.20 -2.94
C ALA A 179 9.92 3.09 -1.69
N VAL A 180 10.50 3.23 -0.50
CA VAL A 180 9.75 3.23 0.77
C VAL A 180 8.79 4.41 0.83
N ALA A 181 9.24 5.62 0.47
CA ALA A 181 8.38 6.81 0.44
C ALA A 181 7.21 6.64 -0.55
N ALA A 182 7.45 6.04 -1.72
CA ALA A 182 6.41 5.76 -2.70
C ALA A 182 5.36 4.78 -2.17
N ILE A 183 5.75 3.74 -1.43
CA ILE A 183 4.82 2.82 -0.77
C ILE A 183 3.97 3.56 0.26
N PHE A 184 4.57 4.42 1.09
CA PHE A 184 3.81 5.23 2.05
C PHE A 184 2.80 6.14 1.36
N VAL A 185 3.21 6.87 0.33
CA VAL A 185 2.30 7.73 -0.46
C VAL A 185 1.18 6.90 -1.08
N PHE A 186 1.50 5.74 -1.67
CA PHE A 186 0.50 4.83 -2.24
C PHE A 186 -0.50 4.35 -1.18
N THR A 187 -0.03 3.95 0.00
CA THR A 187 -0.92 3.51 1.09
C THR A 187 -1.85 4.64 1.55
N VAL A 188 -1.35 5.87 1.70
CA VAL A 188 -2.16 7.04 2.06
C VAL A 188 -3.21 7.34 0.99
N VAL A 189 -2.83 7.31 -0.28
CA VAL A 189 -3.78 7.47 -1.39
C VAL A 189 -4.83 6.36 -1.37
N MET A 190 -4.44 5.12 -1.11
CA MET A 190 -5.36 3.98 -1.02
C MET A 190 -6.35 4.15 0.14
N PHE A 191 -5.91 4.61 1.31
CA PHE A 191 -6.79 4.96 2.43
C PHE A 191 -7.75 6.10 2.09
N ILE A 192 -7.27 7.19 1.49
CA ILE A 192 -8.13 8.31 1.09
C ILE A 192 -9.17 7.85 0.06
N LEU A 193 -8.77 7.04 -0.92
CA LEU A 193 -9.70 6.47 -1.90
C LEU A 193 -10.71 5.54 -1.23
N TYR A 194 -10.27 4.71 -0.30
CA TYR A 194 -11.14 3.82 0.47
C TYR A 194 -12.18 4.61 1.25
N ASP A 195 -11.78 5.60 2.05
CA ASP A 195 -12.68 6.44 2.84
C ASP A 195 -13.68 7.18 1.94
N ARG A 196 -13.20 7.77 0.83
CA ARG A 196 -14.08 8.45 -0.15
C ARG A 196 -15.09 7.50 -0.80
N LEU A 197 -14.69 6.27 -1.10
CA LEU A 197 -15.58 5.25 -1.66
C LEU A 197 -16.60 4.77 -0.62
N VAL A 198 -16.18 4.59 0.63
CA VAL A 198 -17.04 4.16 1.74
C VAL A 198 -18.06 5.24 2.08
N GLU A 199 -17.64 6.50 2.22
CA GLU A 199 -18.54 7.65 2.42
C GLU A 199 -19.59 7.71 1.31
N ARG A 200 -19.18 7.56 0.05
CA ARG A 200 -20.10 7.57 -1.10
C ARG A 200 -21.10 6.40 -1.04
N ARG A 201 -20.64 5.21 -0.64
CA ARG A 201 -21.51 4.04 -0.46
C ARG A 201 -22.51 4.28 0.67
N GLN A 202 -22.07 4.79 1.81
CA GLN A 202 -22.92 5.10 2.96
C GLN A 202 -23.97 6.16 2.62
N ALA A 203 -23.58 7.25 1.94
CA ALA A 203 -24.49 8.28 1.47
C ALA A 203 -25.57 7.74 0.51
N LEU A 204 -25.18 6.83 -0.39
CA LEU A 204 -26.10 6.22 -1.34
C LEU A 204 -27.07 5.23 -0.67
N VAL A 205 -26.60 4.51 0.36
CA VAL A 205 -27.47 3.64 1.17
C VAL A 205 -28.45 4.46 2.00
N LEU A 206 -28.01 5.56 2.61
CA LEU A 206 -28.87 6.46 3.39
C LEU A 206 -29.98 7.07 2.51
N MET A 207 -29.65 7.56 1.33
CA MET A 207 -30.65 8.09 0.38
C MET A 207 -31.69 7.04 -0.04
N LYS A 208 -31.28 5.79 -0.23
CA LYS A 208 -32.21 4.70 -0.55
C LYS A 208 -33.09 4.31 0.64
N ALA A 209 -32.53 4.34 1.85
CA ALA A 209 -33.28 4.09 3.07
C ALA A 209 -34.34 5.17 3.33
N GLU A 210 -34.05 6.45 3.09
CA GLU A 210 -35.05 7.53 3.22
C GLU A 210 -36.24 7.33 2.29
N GLN A 211 -36.01 6.90 1.05
CA GLN A 211 -37.08 6.63 0.09
C GLN A 211 -37.95 5.44 0.50
N SER A 212 -37.34 4.33 0.95
CA SER A 212 -38.12 3.17 1.43
C SER A 212 -38.92 3.50 2.68
N THR A 213 -38.36 4.30 3.60
CA THR A 213 -39.05 4.71 4.83
C THR A 213 -40.23 5.63 4.51
N ALA A 214 -40.07 6.58 3.57
CA ALA A 214 -41.12 7.46 3.10
C ALA A 214 -42.27 6.72 2.39
N ILE A 215 -41.94 5.66 1.64
CA ILE A 215 -42.92 4.78 0.98
C ILE A 215 -43.69 3.95 2.02
N VAL A 216 -43.01 3.42 3.04
CA VAL A 216 -43.68 2.68 4.12
C VAL A 216 -44.60 3.60 4.94
N THR A 217 -44.22 4.85 5.17
CA THR A 217 -45.07 5.85 5.86
C THR A 217 -46.30 6.30 5.06
N SER A 218 -46.32 6.12 3.74
CA SER A 218 -47.48 6.45 2.91
C SER A 218 -48.42 5.26 2.68
N LEU A 219 -47.92 4.03 2.83
CA LEU A 219 -48.69 2.80 2.64
C LEU A 219 -49.36 2.29 3.92
N PHE A 220 -48.86 2.64 5.11
CA PHE A 220 -49.40 2.15 6.38
C PHE A 220 -49.72 3.29 7.36
N PRO A 221 -50.91 3.28 8.01
CA PRO A 221 -51.24 4.20 9.10
C PRO A 221 -50.24 4.08 10.27
N GLU A 222 -50.04 5.18 11.02
CA GLU A 222 -48.98 5.29 12.05
C GLU A 222 -48.96 4.11 13.05
N GLN A 223 -50.12 3.60 13.43
CA GLN A 223 -50.26 2.51 14.40
C GLN A 223 -49.73 1.15 13.92
N VAL A 224 -49.77 0.89 12.61
CA VAL A 224 -49.25 -0.37 12.03
C VAL A 224 -47.74 -0.26 11.81
N ARG A 225 -47.26 0.93 11.41
CA ARG A 225 -45.84 1.24 11.25
C ARG A 225 -45.07 1.12 12.56
N ASP A 226 -45.61 1.69 13.64
CA ASP A 226 -44.90 1.73 14.92
C ASP A 226 -44.71 0.31 15.49
N ARG A 227 -45.70 -0.58 15.32
CA ARG A 227 -45.56 -2.01 15.66
C ARG A 227 -44.57 -2.76 14.76
N LEU A 228 -44.48 -2.43 13.47
CA LEU A 228 -43.51 -3.03 12.53
C LEU A 228 -42.07 -2.55 12.79
N MET A 229 -41.87 -1.30 13.23
CA MET A 229 -40.55 -0.75 13.56
C MET A 229 -40.07 -1.15 14.96
N GLU A 230 -40.98 -1.43 15.89
CA GLU A 230 -40.66 -1.81 17.27
C GLU A 230 -40.33 -3.31 17.43
N GLN A 231 -40.58 -4.14 16.41
CA GLN A 231 -40.19 -5.56 16.38
C GLN A 231 -38.73 -5.85 16.00
N GLN A 232 -37.86 -4.83 15.86
CA GLN A 232 -36.41 -5.06 15.92
C GLN A 232 -35.92 -4.90 17.37
N PRO A 233 -35.71 -5.99 18.13
CA PRO A 233 -35.20 -5.86 19.48
C PRO A 233 -33.77 -5.33 19.43
N SER A 234 -33.58 -4.23 20.15
CA SER A 234 -32.30 -3.63 20.46
C SER A 234 -31.48 -4.57 21.34
N SER A 235 -30.73 -5.48 20.72
CA SER A 235 -29.73 -6.29 21.41
C SER A 235 -28.37 -5.60 21.32
N GLY A 236 -28.00 -4.96 22.43
CA GLY A 236 -26.67 -4.42 22.63
C GLY A 236 -25.62 -5.51 22.82
N ASN A 237 -24.44 -5.20 22.30
CA ASN A 237 -23.10 -5.65 22.72
C ASN A 237 -22.36 -6.69 21.84
N ASN A 238 -21.19 -6.21 21.38
CA ASN A 238 -19.97 -6.90 20.98
C ASN A 238 -19.98 -7.99 19.89
N GLY A 239 -19.28 -7.66 18.79
CA GLY A 239 -18.29 -8.55 18.22
C GLY A 239 -18.76 -9.47 17.10
N LYS A 240 -18.49 -9.03 15.87
CA LYS A 240 -18.04 -9.86 14.74
C LYS A 240 -18.99 -10.99 14.36
N ARG A 241 -19.85 -10.75 13.35
CA ARG A 241 -20.23 -11.80 12.40
C ARG A 241 -20.82 -11.24 11.11
N THR A 242 -20.45 -11.95 10.05
CA THR A 242 -20.58 -11.66 8.63
C THR A 242 -22.03 -11.55 8.19
N SER A 243 -22.28 -10.62 7.27
CA SER A 243 -23.51 -10.47 6.51
C SER A 243 -23.72 -11.70 5.60
N SER A 244 -24.56 -12.63 6.03
CA SER A 244 -25.16 -13.65 5.17
C SER A 244 -26.33 -14.28 5.92
N GLY A 245 -27.56 -13.91 5.57
CA GLY A 245 -28.76 -14.45 6.22
C GLY A 245 -30.07 -13.95 5.61
N PHE A 246 -30.11 -13.73 4.29
CA PHE A 246 -31.35 -13.40 3.58
C PHE A 246 -31.57 -14.22 2.31
N LEU A 247 -30.69 -15.18 1.99
CA LEU A 247 -30.79 -15.93 0.73
C LEU A 247 -30.31 -17.37 0.88
N ASP A 248 -30.83 -18.07 1.90
CA ASP A 248 -30.59 -19.51 2.04
C ASP A 248 -31.79 -20.25 2.69
N THR A 249 -33.00 -19.99 2.18
CA THR A 249 -34.21 -20.72 2.61
C THR A 249 -35.05 -21.11 1.39
N PHE A 250 -34.39 -21.78 0.45
CA PHE A 250 -35.01 -22.70 -0.49
C PHE A 250 -34.16 -23.97 -0.50
N ASP A 251 -34.13 -24.67 0.63
CA ASP A 251 -33.96 -26.13 0.67
C ASP A 251 -34.01 -26.60 2.14
N GLY A 252 -34.82 -27.62 2.40
CA GLY A 252 -34.69 -28.47 3.58
C GLY A 252 -35.87 -28.44 4.54
N ASP A 253 -36.71 -29.47 4.41
CA ASP A 253 -37.57 -30.03 5.45
C ASP A 253 -37.00 -29.86 6.87
N GLN A 254 -37.73 -29.11 7.70
CA GLN A 254 -37.84 -29.41 9.12
C GLN A 254 -39.09 -28.71 9.68
N ASP A 255 -40.01 -29.54 10.18
CA ASP A 255 -41.16 -29.15 10.98
C ASP A 255 -40.70 -28.32 12.18
N ASP A 256 -40.92 -27.01 12.11
CA ASP A 256 -41.05 -26.17 13.29
C ASP A 256 -42.41 -25.48 13.17
N ASP A 257 -43.33 -25.82 14.08
CA ASP A 257 -44.62 -25.18 14.27
C ASP A 257 -44.42 -23.67 14.47
N VAL A 258 -44.51 -22.90 13.38
CA VAL A 258 -44.67 -21.46 13.46
C VAL A 258 -46.14 -21.21 13.72
N ASP A 259 -46.48 -21.02 15.00
CA ASP A 259 -47.74 -20.45 15.45
C ASP A 259 -47.82 -19.01 14.92
N MET A 260 -48.20 -18.88 13.65
CA MET A 260 -48.57 -17.60 13.05
C MET A 260 -49.98 -17.31 13.54
N ASP A 261 -50.08 -16.67 14.71
CA ASP A 261 -51.28 -15.93 15.08
C ASP A 261 -51.65 -15.06 13.86
N PRO A 262 -52.80 -15.28 13.22
CA PRO A 262 -53.20 -14.45 12.10
C PRO A 262 -53.26 -13.00 12.59
N ILE A 263 -52.62 -12.08 11.86
CA ILE A 263 -52.68 -10.64 12.12
C ILE A 263 -54.08 -10.14 11.70
N ALA A 264 -55.11 -10.62 12.39
CA ALA A 264 -56.51 -10.37 12.14
C ALA A 264 -57.18 -10.08 13.49
N ASP A 265 -57.37 -8.80 13.77
CA ASP A 265 -58.11 -8.36 14.95
C ASP A 265 -59.63 -8.57 14.72
N LEU A 266 -60.32 -9.12 15.72
CA LEU A 266 -61.78 -9.31 15.68
C LEU A 266 -62.49 -7.99 16.05
N PHE A 267 -63.28 -7.44 15.12
CA PHE A 267 -64.08 -6.24 15.36
C PHE A 267 -65.58 -6.54 15.31
N PRO A 268 -66.24 -6.73 16.47
CA PRO A 268 -67.65 -7.13 16.53
C PRO A 268 -68.64 -6.01 16.16
N HIS A 269 -68.21 -4.75 16.16
CA HIS A 269 -69.06 -3.56 15.94
C HIS A 269 -68.59 -2.75 14.74
N CYS A 270 -68.62 -3.38 13.56
CA CYS A 270 -68.32 -2.74 12.29
C CYS A 270 -69.46 -2.94 11.28
N THR A 271 -69.54 -2.06 10.29
CA THR A 271 -70.43 -2.25 9.13
C THR A 271 -69.64 -2.01 7.86
N VAL A 272 -69.72 -2.98 6.96
CA VAL A 272 -69.09 -2.96 5.64
C VAL A 272 -70.15 -2.59 4.60
N LEU A 273 -69.78 -1.73 3.67
CA LEU A 273 -70.57 -1.38 2.49
C LEU A 273 -69.80 -1.81 1.25
N PHE A 274 -70.49 -2.55 0.39
CA PHE A 274 -70.08 -2.81 -0.99
C PHE A 274 -70.95 -1.95 -1.90
N ALA A 275 -70.33 -1.07 -2.67
CA ALA A 275 -71.01 -0.20 -3.61
C ALA A 275 -70.56 -0.55 -5.02
N ASP A 276 -71.40 -1.27 -5.77
CA ASP A 276 -71.12 -1.70 -7.13
C ASP A 276 -71.81 -0.79 -8.15
N ILE A 277 -71.20 -0.61 -9.32
CA ILE A 277 -71.74 0.22 -10.39
C ILE A 277 -72.46 -0.68 -11.40
N SER A 278 -73.78 -0.77 -11.26
CA SER A 278 -74.63 -1.56 -12.14
C SER A 278 -74.64 -1.01 -13.56
N GLY A 279 -74.39 -1.91 -14.53
CA GLY A 279 -74.29 -1.58 -15.96
C GLY A 279 -72.87 -1.17 -16.41
N PHE A 280 -71.90 -1.06 -15.49
CA PHE A 280 -70.54 -0.64 -15.81
C PHE A 280 -69.81 -1.60 -16.75
N THR A 281 -69.95 -2.92 -16.57
CA THR A 281 -69.27 -3.90 -17.42
C THR A 281 -69.69 -3.79 -18.89
N ALA A 282 -70.99 -3.64 -19.16
CA ALA A 282 -71.51 -3.46 -20.51
C ALA A 282 -71.06 -2.11 -21.10
N TRP A 283 -71.15 -1.05 -20.29
CA TRP A 283 -70.75 0.31 -20.66
C TRP A 283 -69.26 0.46 -20.97
N SER A 284 -68.39 -0.20 -20.19
CA SER A 284 -66.93 -0.13 -20.35
C SER A 284 -66.42 -0.97 -21.53
N SER A 285 -67.14 -2.04 -21.89
CA SER A 285 -66.74 -2.94 -22.99
C SER A 285 -66.69 -2.29 -24.38
N THR A 286 -67.38 -1.17 -24.57
CA THR A 286 -67.50 -0.47 -25.86
C THR A 286 -66.83 0.91 -25.87
N ARG A 287 -66.11 1.29 -24.79
CA ARG A 287 -65.56 2.64 -24.60
C ARG A 287 -64.04 2.65 -24.45
N ASP A 288 -63.45 3.82 -24.72
CA ASP A 288 -62.01 3.99 -24.60
C ASP A 288 -61.57 3.94 -23.11
N PRO A 289 -60.44 3.28 -22.78
CA PRO A 289 -59.95 3.19 -21.41
C PRO A 289 -59.81 4.54 -20.69
N ALA A 290 -59.49 5.62 -21.41
CA ALA A 290 -59.39 6.95 -20.83
C ALA A 290 -60.77 7.48 -20.37
N GLN A 291 -61.83 7.19 -21.13
CA GLN A 291 -63.20 7.58 -20.78
C GLN A 291 -63.72 6.79 -19.57
N VAL A 292 -63.39 5.50 -19.52
CA VAL A 292 -63.70 4.63 -18.37
C VAL A 292 -63.02 5.13 -17.10
N PHE A 293 -61.74 5.49 -17.21
CA PHE A 293 -60.98 6.04 -16.10
C PHE A 293 -61.57 7.37 -15.59
N ILE A 294 -61.96 8.27 -16.50
CA ILE A 294 -62.59 9.56 -16.14
C ILE A 294 -63.89 9.36 -15.37
N LEU A 295 -64.72 8.39 -15.77
CA LEU A 295 -65.96 8.05 -15.06
C LEU A 295 -65.66 7.59 -13.63
N LEU A 296 -64.86 6.53 -13.48
CA LEU A 296 -64.53 5.93 -12.19
C LEU A 296 -63.85 6.94 -11.26
N GLN A 297 -62.86 7.68 -11.78
CA GLN A 297 -62.15 8.69 -11.00
C GLN A 297 -63.10 9.77 -10.49
N THR A 298 -64.05 10.23 -11.30
CA THR A 298 -65.00 11.28 -10.90
C THR A 298 -65.97 10.80 -9.83
N VAL A 299 -66.49 9.58 -9.98
CA VAL A 299 -67.42 8.96 -9.02
C VAL A 299 -66.71 8.65 -7.69
N TYR A 300 -65.57 7.96 -7.73
CA TYR A 300 -64.83 7.60 -6.52
C TYR A 300 -64.28 8.80 -5.78
N GLN A 301 -63.85 9.87 -6.47
CA GLN A 301 -63.48 11.11 -5.79
C GLN A 301 -64.67 11.75 -5.06
N ALA A 302 -65.88 11.65 -5.59
CA ALA A 302 -67.06 12.15 -4.91
C ALA A 302 -67.36 11.31 -3.66
N PHE A 303 -67.27 9.98 -3.75
CA PHE A 303 -67.47 9.07 -2.62
C PHE A 303 -66.39 9.28 -1.54
N ASP A 304 -65.12 9.41 -1.91
CA ASP A 304 -64.02 9.68 -1.00
C ASP A 304 -64.22 10.97 -0.20
N ARG A 305 -64.79 12.03 -0.82
CA ARG A 305 -65.11 13.29 -0.13
C ARG A 305 -66.24 13.11 0.89
N VAL A 306 -67.24 12.28 0.59
CA VAL A 306 -68.34 11.97 1.53
C VAL A 306 -67.80 11.10 2.67
N ALA A 307 -66.97 10.10 2.35
CA ALA A 307 -66.37 9.18 3.33
C ALA A 307 -65.53 9.95 4.35
N LYS A 308 -64.67 10.85 3.89
CA LYS A 308 -63.85 11.71 4.76
C LYS A 308 -64.69 12.59 5.69
N ARG A 309 -65.82 13.13 5.20
CA ARG A 309 -66.70 13.99 6.01
C ARG A 309 -67.43 13.20 7.11
N ARG A 310 -67.83 11.96 6.80
CA ARG A 310 -68.59 11.09 7.70
C ARG A 310 -67.72 10.16 8.54
N LYS A 311 -66.39 10.26 8.42
CA LYS A 311 -65.40 9.39 9.10
C LYS A 311 -65.62 7.90 8.77
N VAL A 312 -65.92 7.63 7.51
CA VAL A 312 -65.98 6.28 6.94
C VAL A 312 -64.59 5.94 6.41
N PHE A 313 -64.10 4.74 6.73
CA PHE A 313 -62.81 4.26 6.26
C PHE A 313 -62.97 3.58 4.90
N LYS A 314 -62.24 4.07 3.89
CA LYS A 314 -62.15 3.40 2.59
C LYS A 314 -61.13 2.27 2.71
N VAL A 315 -61.54 1.04 2.39
CA VAL A 315 -60.64 -0.12 2.42
C VAL A 315 -59.88 -0.19 1.11
N GLU A 316 -60.61 -0.45 0.03
CA GLU A 316 -60.06 -0.60 -1.31
C GLU A 316 -61.14 -0.44 -2.37
N THR A 317 -60.71 -0.44 -3.63
CA THR A 317 -61.60 -0.50 -4.79
C THR A 317 -61.26 -1.77 -5.55
N ILE A 318 -62.25 -2.63 -5.75
CA ILE A 318 -62.11 -3.89 -6.48
C ILE A 318 -62.83 -3.70 -7.82
N GLY A 319 -62.10 -3.26 -8.84
CA GLY A 319 -62.69 -2.92 -10.14
C GLY A 319 -63.68 -1.74 -10.06
N ASP A 320 -64.92 -2.01 -10.45
CA ASP A 320 -66.08 -1.11 -10.40
C ASP A 320 -66.82 -1.10 -9.05
N SER A 321 -66.34 -1.89 -8.09
CA SER A 321 -66.85 -1.89 -6.72
C SER A 321 -66.01 -1.04 -5.77
N TYR A 322 -66.69 -0.25 -4.95
CA TYR A 322 -66.12 0.57 -3.90
C TYR A 322 -66.43 -0.02 -2.52
N VAL A 323 -65.38 -0.34 -1.74
CA VAL A 323 -65.51 -0.98 -0.43
C VAL A 323 -65.18 0.00 0.68
N ALA A 324 -66.11 0.17 1.61
CA ALA A 324 -65.99 1.08 2.73
C ALA A 324 -66.45 0.44 4.04
N VAL A 325 -65.83 0.83 5.14
CA VAL A 325 -66.12 0.28 6.48
C VAL A 325 -66.28 1.41 7.50
N THR A 326 -67.20 1.19 8.43
CA THR A 326 -67.36 2.03 9.63
C THR A 326 -67.11 1.19 10.88
N GLY A 327 -66.58 1.82 11.93
CA GLY A 327 -66.15 1.12 13.14
C GLY A 327 -64.72 0.57 13.09
N LEU A 328 -63.97 0.89 12.01
CA LEU A 328 -62.53 0.63 11.86
C LEU A 328 -61.80 1.91 11.44
N PRO A 329 -60.55 2.12 11.89
CA PRO A 329 -59.83 1.37 12.93
C PRO A 329 -60.36 1.66 14.36
N GLU A 330 -61.10 2.76 14.53
CA GLU A 330 -61.70 3.15 15.81
C GLU A 330 -63.16 2.69 15.90
N PRO A 331 -63.59 2.01 16.98
CA PRO A 331 -64.97 1.62 17.19
C PRO A 331 -65.90 2.83 17.23
N GLN A 332 -67.00 2.78 16.48
CA GLN A 332 -68.00 3.84 16.44
C GLN A 332 -69.35 3.28 16.87
N ALA A 333 -69.92 3.78 17.98
CA ALA A 333 -71.20 3.26 18.51
C ALA A 333 -72.38 3.37 17.52
N ALA A 334 -72.32 4.32 16.57
CA ALA A 334 -73.34 4.54 15.55
C ALA A 334 -72.89 4.09 14.14
N HIS A 335 -72.01 3.08 14.04
CA HIS A 335 -71.43 2.60 12.78
C HIS A 335 -72.48 2.37 11.68
N ALA A 336 -73.55 1.63 11.98
CA ALA A 336 -74.61 1.32 11.01
C ALA A 336 -75.38 2.55 10.52
N VAL A 337 -75.67 3.51 11.42
CA VAL A 337 -76.38 4.77 11.06
C VAL A 337 -75.50 5.68 10.22
N ILE A 338 -74.20 5.76 10.56
CA ILE A 338 -73.23 6.53 9.79
C ILE A 338 -73.08 5.94 8.38
N MET A 339 -73.01 4.61 8.28
CA MET A 339 -72.94 3.91 6.99
C MET A 339 -74.21 4.09 6.16
N ALA A 340 -75.40 3.99 6.75
CA ALA A 340 -76.66 4.23 6.04
C ALA A 340 -76.75 5.65 5.48
N ARG A 341 -76.33 6.66 6.24
CA ARG A 341 -76.28 8.05 5.76
C ARG A 341 -75.19 8.30 4.71
N PHE A 342 -74.08 7.56 4.79
CA PHE A 342 -73.03 7.58 3.77
C PHE A 342 -73.58 7.02 2.45
N ALA A 343 -74.22 5.85 2.50
CA ALA A 343 -74.87 5.22 1.36
C ALA A 343 -75.92 6.13 0.68
N GLU A 344 -76.80 6.76 1.48
CA GLU A 344 -77.78 7.73 0.98
C GLU A 344 -77.12 8.90 0.24
N GLU A 345 -76.07 9.48 0.81
CA GLU A 345 -75.38 10.62 0.20
C GLU A 345 -74.57 10.21 -1.04
N CYS A 346 -74.02 8.99 -1.08
CA CYS A 346 -73.39 8.43 -2.27
C CYS A 346 -74.38 8.27 -3.42
N ASN A 347 -75.58 7.73 -3.16
CA ASN A 347 -76.64 7.63 -4.16
C ASN A 347 -77.11 9.01 -4.64
N CYS A 348 -77.26 9.97 -3.73
CA CYS A 348 -77.59 11.34 -4.10
C CYS A 348 -76.51 11.96 -5.00
N LYS A 349 -75.23 11.75 -4.66
CA LYS A 349 -74.10 12.24 -5.47
C LYS A 349 -74.01 11.54 -6.82
N MET A 350 -74.29 10.24 -6.90
CA MET A 350 -74.35 9.51 -8.15
C MET A 350 -75.41 10.12 -9.07
N ASN A 351 -76.63 10.32 -8.57
CA ASN A 351 -77.73 10.95 -9.33
C ASN A 351 -77.43 12.39 -9.75
N GLU A 352 -76.64 13.15 -8.98
CA GLU A 352 -76.20 14.49 -9.37
C GLU A 352 -75.13 14.45 -10.48
N LEU A 353 -74.23 13.47 -10.44
CA LEU A 353 -73.07 13.39 -11.32
C LEU A 353 -73.38 12.72 -12.66
N MET A 354 -74.28 11.74 -12.71
CA MET A 354 -74.62 11.00 -13.93
C MET A 354 -75.03 11.92 -15.10
N PRO A 355 -75.94 12.91 -14.93
CA PRO A 355 -76.30 13.82 -16.04
C PRO A 355 -75.12 14.68 -16.53
N ARG A 356 -74.21 15.06 -15.62
CA ARG A 356 -73.01 15.84 -15.99
C ARG A 356 -72.02 14.97 -16.76
N LEU A 357 -71.90 13.70 -16.40
CA LEU A 357 -71.02 12.75 -17.05
C LEU A 357 -71.58 12.30 -18.40
N GLU A 358 -72.90 12.19 -18.55
CA GLU A 358 -73.58 11.94 -19.83
C GLU A 358 -73.21 12.99 -20.89
N SER A 359 -73.23 14.28 -20.54
CA SER A 359 -72.83 15.35 -21.47
C SER A 359 -71.37 15.27 -21.93
N ARG A 360 -70.50 14.57 -21.18
CA ARG A 360 -69.06 14.44 -21.47
C ARG A 360 -68.68 13.09 -22.08
N LEU A 361 -69.43 12.03 -21.76
CA LEU A 361 -69.10 10.65 -22.09
C LEU A 361 -70.11 9.99 -23.05
N GLY A 362 -71.26 10.63 -23.33
CA GLY A 362 -72.27 10.16 -24.26
C GLY A 362 -73.55 9.61 -23.58
N PRO A 363 -74.63 9.40 -24.35
CA PRO A 363 -75.99 9.15 -23.85
C PRO A 363 -76.13 7.86 -23.03
N ASP A 364 -75.37 6.80 -23.33
CA ASP A 364 -75.48 5.51 -22.60
C ASP A 364 -74.93 5.57 -21.15
N THR A 365 -74.40 6.72 -20.73
CA THR A 365 -73.87 6.93 -19.37
C THR A 365 -74.98 7.12 -18.34
N ALA A 366 -76.19 7.51 -18.76
CA ALA A 366 -77.32 7.72 -17.86
C ALA A 366 -77.95 6.41 -17.34
N GLU A 367 -77.67 5.27 -17.98
CA GLU A 367 -78.19 3.95 -17.58
C GLU A 367 -77.36 3.32 -16.44
N VAL A 368 -76.23 3.93 -16.10
CA VAL A 368 -75.33 3.47 -15.05
C VAL A 368 -75.86 3.91 -13.68
N SER A 369 -76.04 2.96 -12.77
CA SER A 369 -76.55 3.20 -11.41
C SER A 369 -75.67 2.53 -10.37
N CYS A 370 -75.83 2.88 -9.09
CA CYS A 370 -75.07 2.28 -8.01
C CYS A 370 -75.97 1.34 -7.19
N THR A 371 -75.55 0.09 -7.04
CA THR A 371 -76.16 -0.88 -6.13
C THR A 371 -75.35 -0.93 -4.85
N LEU A 372 -76.04 -0.81 -3.72
CA LEU A 372 -75.42 -0.74 -2.39
C LEU A 372 -75.82 -1.97 -1.57
N GLU A 373 -74.83 -2.74 -1.13
CA GLU A 373 -74.99 -3.92 -0.28
C GLU A 373 -74.30 -3.68 1.07
N PHE A 374 -74.98 -4.02 2.17
CA PHE A 374 -74.47 -3.86 3.52
C PHE A 374 -74.20 -5.22 4.15
N ALA A 375 -73.03 -5.38 4.78
CA ALA A 375 -72.71 -6.52 5.61
C ALA A 375 -72.42 -6.06 7.05
N SER A 376 -73.09 -6.67 8.02
CA SER A 376 -72.91 -6.42 9.45
C SER A 376 -72.87 -7.77 10.18
N PRO A 377 -71.85 -8.04 11.01
CA PRO A 377 -71.72 -9.31 11.72
C PRO A 377 -72.75 -9.51 12.86
N GLN A 378 -73.60 -8.52 13.16
CA GLN A 378 -74.59 -8.57 14.26
C GLN A 378 -76.03 -8.17 13.85
N CYS A 379 -76.40 -8.27 12.56
CA CYS A 379 -77.80 -8.05 12.12
C CYS A 379 -78.36 -9.22 11.32
#